data_AF-A0A6G8P1D0-F1
#
_entry.id   AF-A0A6G8P1D0-F1
#
_cell.length_a   1.000
_cell.length_b   1.000
_cell.length_c   1.000
_cell.angle_alpha   90.00
_cell.angle_beta   90.00
_cell.angle_gamma   90.00
#
_symmetry.space_group_name_H-M   'P 1'
#
loop_
_entity.id
_entity.type
_entity.pdbx_description
1 polymer ?
#
loop_
_entity_poly.entity_id
_entity_poly.type
_entity_poly.pdbx_seq_one_letter_code
_entity_poly.pdbx_strand_id
1 'polypeptide(L)'
;MPPDACLRRRNPAALKPPRFPILAFDERELRLALGSVFNLKWLMPGESLVSILWKFGCANALAADFLVQLIDPDIDPSVGVAPVREVVNLMRLRRLLRLPENVLHASLLDSAVPGRYHPAFRYCRQCAAHGYHSVLYQLNDEDRCPAHRQSLETRCLHCGEETPYVVNTSLVEAPFRCVSCHSHFSYGRLSLLSTTPAMRRRDRAAISHRLRVRSDENMDVPRPEQRPRSPVDDLRAMKR
;
A
#
# COMPACT_ATOMS: atom_id res chain seq x y z
N MET A 1 12.66 5.06 60.32
CA MET A 1 12.84 6.43 59.80
C MET A 1 14.30 6.64 59.40
N PRO A 2 14.64 6.55 58.11
CA PRO A 2 15.79 7.23 57.54
C PRO A 2 15.35 8.35 56.55
N PRO A 3 16.18 9.38 56.32
CA PRO A 3 15.73 10.64 55.74
C PRO A 3 15.68 10.65 54.21
N ASP A 4 14.81 11.52 53.71
CA ASP A 4 14.56 11.87 52.31
C ASP A 4 15.83 12.18 51.51
N ALA A 5 15.99 11.51 50.38
CA ALA A 5 16.95 11.85 49.36
C ALA A 5 16.43 13.04 48.54
N CYS A 6 16.94 14.23 48.84
CA CYS A 6 16.67 15.47 48.11
C CYS A 6 16.88 15.33 46.59
N LEU A 7 15.82 15.62 45.83
CA LEU A 7 15.87 15.90 44.40
C LEU A 7 16.83 17.06 44.10
N ARG A 8 18.02 16.75 43.60
CA ARG A 8 18.91 17.76 43.00
C ARG A 8 18.29 18.27 41.71
N ARG A 9 17.70 19.47 41.75
CA ARG A 9 17.38 20.28 40.56
C ARG A 9 18.66 20.45 39.73
N ARG A 10 18.71 19.83 38.54
CA ARG A 10 19.75 20.09 37.55
C ARG A 10 19.54 21.49 36.99
N ASN A 11 20.55 22.34 37.14
CA ASN A 11 20.63 23.66 36.53
C ASN A 11 20.63 23.49 34.99
N PRO A 12 19.78 24.20 34.22
CA PRO A 12 19.83 24.17 32.76
C PRO A 12 20.95 25.12 32.31
N ALA A 13 22.20 24.71 32.50
CA ALA A 13 23.30 25.34 31.81
C ALA A 13 23.10 25.05 30.31
N ALA A 14 22.82 26.10 29.53
CA ALA A 14 22.67 26.05 28.09
C ALA A 14 23.88 25.32 27.48
N LEU A 15 23.65 24.10 26.97
CA LEU A 15 24.65 23.35 26.24
C LEU A 15 25.03 24.18 25.02
N LYS A 16 26.30 24.57 24.92
CA LYS A 16 26.83 25.25 23.74
C LYS A 16 26.51 24.39 22.51
N PRO A 17 25.97 24.97 21.42
CA PRO A 17 25.71 24.21 20.21
C PRO A 17 27.03 23.61 19.71
N PRO A 18 27.02 22.35 19.23
CA PRO A 18 28.23 21.67 18.77
C PRO A 18 28.91 22.49 17.66
N ARG A 19 30.25 22.55 17.71
CA ARG A 19 31.10 23.33 16.80
C ARG A 19 31.14 22.79 15.36
N PHE A 20 30.53 21.63 15.13
CA PHE A 20 30.37 21.03 13.82
C PHE A 20 28.88 20.88 13.56
N PRO A 21 28.38 21.24 12.36
CA PRO A 21 27.01 20.92 11.99
C PRO A 21 26.88 19.40 12.06
N ILE A 22 26.12 18.90 13.04
CA ILE A 22 25.62 17.54 12.98
C ILE A 22 24.69 17.57 11.79
N LEU A 23 25.17 17.06 10.65
CA LEU A 23 24.29 16.76 9.53
C LEU A 23 23.36 15.68 10.06
N ALA A 24 22.16 16.10 10.48
CA ALA A 24 21.08 15.20 10.84
C ALA A 24 20.63 14.54 9.54
N PHE A 25 21.37 13.53 9.09
CA PHE A 25 20.90 12.66 8.04
C PHE A 25 19.87 11.73 8.64
N ASP A 26 18.71 11.64 8.00
CA ASP A 26 17.80 10.55 8.29
C ASP A 26 18.48 9.25 7.85
N GLU A 27 18.85 8.39 8.80
CA GLU A 27 19.44 7.07 8.53
C GLU A 27 18.58 6.23 7.57
N ARG A 28 17.26 6.49 7.51
CA ARG A 28 16.32 5.82 6.60
C ARG A 28 16.51 6.28 5.15
N GLU A 29 16.69 7.58 4.93
CA GLU A 29 17.02 8.13 3.61
C GLU A 29 18.38 7.63 3.13
N LEU A 30 19.37 7.56 4.04
CA LEU A 30 20.67 6.97 3.77
C LEU A 30 20.57 5.50 3.38
N ARG A 31 19.76 4.68 4.08
CA ARG A 31 19.57 3.26 3.72
C ARG A 31 18.96 3.08 2.34
N LEU A 32 17.98 3.90 1.96
CA LEU A 32 17.44 3.86 0.60
C LEU A 32 18.44 4.35 -0.45
N ALA A 33 19.22 5.39 -0.13
CA ALA A 33 20.28 5.90 -0.99
C ALA A 33 21.43 4.90 -1.21
N LEU A 34 21.74 4.09 -0.18
CA LEU A 34 22.70 2.98 -0.25
C LEU A 34 22.11 1.74 -0.97
N GLY A 35 20.81 1.72 -1.21
CA GLY A 35 20.09 0.75 -2.02
C GLY A 35 18.95 0.07 -1.26
N SER A 36 17.74 0.10 -1.83
CA SER A 36 16.61 -0.69 -1.36
C SER A 36 16.70 -2.15 -1.84
N VAL A 37 16.27 -3.09 -1.00
CA VAL A 37 16.12 -4.51 -1.33
C VAL A 37 14.68 -4.77 -1.73
N PHE A 38 14.46 -5.00 -3.02
CA PHE A 38 13.18 -5.49 -3.51
C PHE A 38 13.36 -6.32 -4.77
N ASN A 39 12.82 -7.55 -4.79
CA ASN A 39 13.01 -8.47 -5.90
C ASN A 39 11.68 -8.73 -6.62
N LEU A 40 11.65 -8.50 -7.93
CA LEU A 40 10.50 -8.78 -8.78
C LEU A 40 10.01 -10.24 -8.65
N LYS A 41 10.90 -11.20 -8.37
CA LYS A 41 10.56 -12.62 -8.18
C LYS A 41 9.68 -12.89 -6.96
N TRP A 42 9.56 -11.93 -6.03
CA TRP A 42 8.66 -12.01 -4.88
C TRP A 42 7.23 -11.66 -5.24
N LEU A 43 7.01 -11.05 -6.41
CA LEU A 43 5.70 -10.63 -6.84
C LEU A 43 4.94 -11.74 -7.54
N MET A 44 3.64 -11.72 -7.31
CA MET A 44 2.70 -12.64 -7.90
C MET A 44 1.82 -11.90 -8.93
N PRO A 45 1.20 -12.62 -9.88
CA PRO A 45 0.38 -11.98 -10.91
C PRO A 45 -0.73 -11.11 -10.30
N GLY A 46 -0.82 -9.84 -10.70
CA GLY A 46 -1.84 -8.89 -10.23
C GLY A 46 -1.84 -8.66 -8.72
N GLU A 47 -0.68 -8.77 -8.09
CA GLU A 47 -0.48 -8.35 -6.71
C GLU A 47 -0.78 -6.86 -6.55
N SER A 48 -1.58 -6.49 -5.55
CA SER A 48 -1.97 -5.08 -5.36
C SER A 48 -0.83 -4.23 -4.83
N LEU A 49 -0.92 -2.90 -5.04
CA LEU A 49 0.05 -1.96 -4.50
C LEU A 49 0.21 -2.11 -2.98
N VAL A 50 -0.88 -2.28 -2.24
CA VAL A 50 -0.87 -2.48 -0.78
C VAL A 50 0.03 -3.66 -0.39
N SER A 51 -0.14 -4.82 -1.05
CA SER A 51 0.67 -6.03 -0.79
C SER A 51 2.15 -5.82 -1.15
N ILE A 52 2.41 -5.13 -2.26
CA ILE A 52 3.77 -4.77 -2.70
C ILE A 52 4.45 -3.86 -1.66
N LEU A 53 3.75 -2.84 -1.17
CA LEU A 53 4.26 -1.91 -0.17
C LEU A 53 4.52 -2.60 1.17
N TRP A 54 3.65 -3.49 1.62
CA TRP A 54 3.92 -4.32 2.81
C TRP A 54 5.20 -5.13 2.66
N LYS A 55 5.39 -5.82 1.53
CA LYS A 55 6.63 -6.57 1.27
C LYS A 55 7.84 -5.66 1.22
N PHE A 56 7.73 -4.50 0.57
CA PHE A 56 8.81 -3.53 0.44
C PHE A 56 9.21 -2.94 1.81
N GLY A 57 8.24 -2.48 2.59
CA GLY A 57 8.45 -1.96 3.94
C GLY A 57 9.09 -2.99 4.86
N CYS A 58 8.57 -4.23 4.87
CA CYS A 58 9.15 -5.31 5.65
C CYS A 58 10.58 -5.66 5.22
N ALA A 59 10.86 -5.75 3.92
CA ALA A 59 12.19 -6.10 3.42
C ALA A 59 13.26 -5.03 3.70
N ASN A 60 12.84 -3.77 3.84
CA ASN A 60 13.72 -2.63 4.08
C ASN A 60 13.64 -2.08 5.51
N ALA A 61 12.89 -2.74 6.40
CA ALA A 61 12.63 -2.32 7.78
C ALA A 61 12.22 -0.83 7.88
N LEU A 62 11.32 -0.39 6.97
CA LEU A 62 10.86 0.99 6.92
C LEU A 62 9.73 1.24 7.92
N ALA A 63 9.76 2.41 8.55
CA ALA A 63 8.61 2.92 9.30
C ALA A 63 7.45 3.23 8.33
N ALA A 64 6.21 3.04 8.78
CA ALA A 64 5.05 3.14 7.91
C ALA A 64 4.78 4.57 7.43
N ASP A 65 4.88 5.55 8.32
CA ASP A 65 4.78 6.97 8.02
C ASP A 65 5.76 7.39 6.91
N PHE A 66 7.02 6.96 7.05
CA PHE A 66 8.07 7.21 6.07
C PHE A 66 7.75 6.55 4.73
N LEU A 67 7.27 5.30 4.72
CA LEU A 67 6.88 4.64 3.47
C LEU A 67 5.73 5.36 2.76
N VAL A 68 4.74 5.87 3.50
CA VAL A 68 3.64 6.66 2.92
C VAL A 68 4.16 7.96 2.31
N GLN A 69 5.04 8.68 3.01
CA GLN A 69 5.67 9.92 2.51
C GLN A 69 6.59 9.69 1.30
N LEU A 70 7.18 8.50 1.16
CA LEU A 70 7.96 8.16 -0.04
C LEU A 70 7.08 8.04 -1.28
N ILE A 71 5.83 7.59 -1.11
CA ILE A 71 4.85 7.47 -2.20
C ILE A 71 4.37 8.86 -2.62
N ASP A 72 4.13 9.74 -1.66
CA ASP A 72 3.78 11.15 -1.89
C ASP A 72 4.22 12.00 -0.68
N PRO A 73 5.19 12.92 -0.82
CA PRO A 73 5.68 13.73 0.31
C PRO A 73 4.66 14.72 0.85
N ASP A 74 3.69 15.12 0.01
CA ASP A 74 2.72 16.15 0.35
C ASP A 74 1.48 15.56 1.05
N ILE A 75 1.45 14.24 1.25
CA ILE A 75 0.33 13.54 1.86
C ILE A 75 0.40 13.59 3.38
N ASP A 76 -0.76 13.80 4.02
CA ASP A 76 -0.91 13.48 5.44
C ASP A 76 -0.89 11.94 5.60
N PRO A 77 0.12 11.35 6.27
CA PRO A 77 0.24 9.90 6.39
C PRO A 77 -0.91 9.25 7.15
N SER A 78 -1.62 10.00 8.01
CA SER A 78 -2.78 9.49 8.74
C SER A 78 -4.02 9.36 7.86
N VAL A 79 -4.14 10.21 6.84
CA VAL A 79 -5.23 10.19 5.85
C VAL A 79 -4.90 9.18 4.75
N GLY A 80 -3.73 9.31 4.13
CA GLY A 80 -3.26 8.42 3.07
C GLY A 80 -3.95 8.59 1.72
N VAL A 81 -3.66 7.66 0.79
CA VAL A 81 -4.07 7.73 -0.62
C VAL A 81 -4.75 6.45 -1.09
N ALA A 82 -5.81 6.59 -1.90
CA ALA A 82 -6.40 5.44 -2.58
C ALA A 82 -5.41 4.90 -3.64
N PRO A 83 -5.15 3.57 -3.71
CA PRO A 83 -4.19 2.99 -4.64
C PRO A 83 -4.76 2.89 -6.08
N VAL A 84 -5.03 4.05 -6.66
CA VAL A 84 -5.66 4.27 -7.97
C VAL A 84 -4.66 4.96 -8.89
N ARG A 85 -4.61 4.60 -10.18
CA ARG A 85 -3.60 5.05 -11.16
C ARG A 85 -3.51 6.56 -11.31
N GLU A 86 -4.65 7.24 -11.26
CA GLU A 86 -4.79 8.68 -11.48
C GLU A 86 -4.44 9.50 -10.25
N VAL A 87 -4.45 8.85 -9.07
CA VAL A 87 -4.16 9.50 -7.79
C VAL A 87 -2.70 9.29 -7.41
N VAL A 88 -2.14 8.10 -7.69
CA VAL A 88 -0.78 7.76 -7.27
C VAL A 88 0.26 8.12 -8.34
N ASN A 89 1.34 8.79 -7.93
CA ASN A 89 2.45 9.13 -8.83
C ASN A 89 3.24 7.89 -9.28
N LEU A 90 2.89 7.35 -10.45
CA LEU A 90 3.49 6.14 -11.00
C LEU A 90 5.01 6.25 -11.24
N MET A 91 5.49 7.41 -11.69
CA MET A 91 6.93 7.62 -11.91
C MET A 91 7.72 7.52 -10.61
N ARG A 92 7.18 8.08 -9.52
CA ARG A 92 7.77 8.01 -8.18
C ARG A 92 7.78 6.57 -7.66
N LEU A 93 6.66 5.86 -7.74
CA LEU A 93 6.59 4.43 -7.39
C LEU A 93 7.61 3.60 -8.16
N ARG A 94 7.75 3.85 -9.47
CA ARG A 94 8.73 3.16 -10.33
C ARG A 94 10.17 3.39 -9.86
N ARG A 95 10.52 4.60 -9.47
CA ARG A 95 11.85 4.91 -8.93
C ARG A 95 12.08 4.26 -7.58
N LEU A 96 11.08 4.31 -6.70
CA LEU A 96 11.15 3.76 -5.34
C LEU A 96 11.27 2.22 -5.33
N LEU A 97 10.36 1.56 -6.03
CA LEU A 97 10.22 0.10 -6.00
C LEU A 97 11.07 -0.60 -7.06
N ARG A 98 11.59 0.15 -8.05
CA ARG A 98 12.40 -0.34 -9.18
C ARG A 98 11.68 -1.45 -9.97
N LEU A 99 10.36 -1.37 -10.05
CA LEU A 99 9.51 -2.33 -10.76
C LEU A 99 9.23 -1.89 -12.20
N PRO A 100 8.99 -2.84 -13.12
CA PRO A 100 8.47 -2.55 -14.45
C PRO A 100 7.12 -1.82 -14.38
N GLU A 101 6.90 -0.89 -15.31
CA GLU A 101 5.69 -0.07 -15.35
C GLU A 101 4.41 -0.90 -15.53
N ASN A 102 4.44 -1.94 -16.36
CA ASN A 102 3.30 -2.84 -16.55
C ASN A 102 2.91 -3.58 -15.25
N VAL A 103 3.88 -3.87 -14.38
CA VAL A 103 3.61 -4.50 -13.08
C VAL A 103 2.92 -3.51 -12.14
N LEU A 104 3.35 -2.25 -12.14
CA LEU A 104 2.73 -1.20 -11.32
C LEU A 104 1.33 -0.84 -11.82
N HIS A 105 1.12 -0.76 -13.14
CA HIS A 105 -0.23 -0.57 -13.68
C HIS A 105 -1.17 -1.71 -13.29
N ALA A 106 -0.69 -2.95 -13.30
CA ALA A 106 -1.46 -4.12 -12.91
C ALA A 106 -1.67 -4.24 -11.38
N SER A 107 -1.00 -3.43 -10.55
CA SER A 107 -1.15 -3.44 -9.10
C SER A 107 -2.08 -2.34 -8.56
N LEU A 108 -2.43 -1.38 -9.42
CA LEU A 108 -3.28 -0.23 -9.12
C LEU A 108 -4.69 -0.41 -9.67
N LEU A 109 -5.66 0.22 -9.00
CA LEU A 109 -7.02 0.36 -9.50
C LEU A 109 -7.09 1.41 -10.62
N ASP A 110 -8.07 1.29 -11.52
CA ASP A 110 -8.24 2.12 -12.71
C ASP A 110 -9.42 3.09 -12.53
N SER A 111 -9.20 4.40 -12.43
CA SER A 111 -10.31 5.32 -12.15
C SER A 111 -11.29 5.51 -13.30
N ALA A 112 -11.10 4.86 -14.47
CA ALA A 112 -11.92 5.07 -15.65
C ALA A 112 -13.43 4.79 -15.42
N VAL A 113 -13.80 4.08 -14.35
CA VAL A 113 -15.21 3.82 -14.01
C VAL A 113 -15.45 4.00 -12.49
N PRO A 114 -16.04 5.14 -12.08
CA PRO A 114 -16.45 5.38 -10.69
C PRO A 114 -17.39 4.29 -10.16
N GLY A 115 -17.27 3.93 -8.88
CA GLY A 115 -18.15 2.94 -8.24
C GLY A 115 -17.83 1.47 -8.55
N ARG A 116 -16.72 1.18 -9.26
CA ARG A 116 -16.26 -0.20 -9.51
C ARG A 116 -15.48 -0.83 -8.37
N TYR A 117 -15.06 -0.06 -7.36
CA TYR A 117 -14.17 -0.57 -6.32
C TYR A 117 -14.79 -0.57 -4.94
N HIS A 118 -14.41 -1.56 -4.15
CA HIS A 118 -14.84 -1.69 -2.77
C HIS A 118 -13.96 -0.81 -1.86
N PRO A 119 -14.55 0.05 -1.01
CA PRO A 119 -13.78 0.97 -0.18
C PRO A 119 -13.06 0.30 0.99
N ALA A 120 -13.58 -0.83 1.49
CA ALA A 120 -12.88 -1.66 2.47
C ALA A 120 -11.97 -2.69 1.79
N PHE A 121 -10.85 -3.02 2.44
CA PHE A 121 -9.90 -4.07 2.06
C PHE A 121 -10.60 -5.43 2.12
N ARG A 122 -10.85 -6.03 0.96
CA ARG A 122 -11.39 -7.38 0.88
C ARG A 122 -10.27 -8.39 0.67
N TYR A 123 -10.39 -9.57 1.27
CA TYR A 123 -9.29 -10.54 1.24
C TYR A 123 -9.75 -11.97 1.15
N CYS A 124 -8.90 -12.80 0.55
CA CYS A 124 -8.95 -14.24 0.69
C CYS A 124 -7.99 -14.68 1.79
N ARG A 125 -8.50 -15.38 2.81
CA ARG A 125 -7.71 -15.85 3.96
C ARG A 125 -6.52 -16.73 3.56
N GLN A 126 -6.69 -17.58 2.55
CA GLN A 126 -5.62 -18.44 2.03
C GLN A 126 -4.56 -17.63 1.28
N CYS A 127 -4.95 -16.62 0.50
CA CYS A 127 -3.99 -15.71 -0.13
C CYS A 127 -3.21 -14.88 0.91
N ALA A 128 -3.90 -14.35 1.92
CA ALA A 128 -3.26 -13.61 3.01
C ALA A 128 -2.25 -14.48 3.78
N ALA A 129 -2.52 -15.78 3.96
CA ALA A 129 -1.57 -16.72 4.58
C ALA A 129 -0.25 -16.84 3.82
N HIS A 130 -0.29 -16.60 2.51
CA HIS A 130 0.86 -16.61 1.60
C HIS A 130 1.51 -15.22 1.47
N GLY A 131 1.12 -14.23 2.27
CA GLY A 131 1.62 -12.86 2.16
C GLY A 131 1.27 -12.24 0.80
N TYR A 132 0.06 -12.48 0.30
CA TYR A 132 -0.40 -12.01 -1.00
C TYR A 132 -1.81 -11.44 -0.95
N HIS A 133 -2.01 -10.30 -1.59
CA HIS A 133 -3.33 -9.74 -1.89
C HIS A 133 -3.39 -9.29 -3.36
N SER A 134 -4.49 -9.62 -4.06
CA SER A 134 -4.67 -9.30 -5.47
C SER A 134 -5.42 -7.99 -5.65
N VAL A 135 -5.07 -7.19 -6.66
CA VAL A 135 -5.86 -6.01 -7.04
C VAL A 135 -7.30 -6.37 -7.42
N LEU A 136 -7.52 -7.57 -7.98
CA LEU A 136 -8.85 -8.10 -8.33
C LEU A 136 -9.79 -8.13 -7.14
N TYR A 137 -9.24 -8.32 -5.93
CA TYR A 137 -10.05 -8.43 -4.73
C TYR A 137 -10.72 -7.13 -4.36
N GLN A 138 -10.44 -6.01 -5.02
CA GLN A 138 -11.13 -4.75 -4.76
C GLN A 138 -12.17 -4.39 -5.82
N LEU A 139 -12.41 -5.23 -6.83
CA LEU A 139 -13.47 -5.01 -7.81
C LEU A 139 -14.84 -5.40 -7.25
N ASN A 140 -15.82 -4.51 -7.24
CA ASN A 140 -17.13 -4.76 -6.62
C ASN A 140 -17.84 -6.02 -7.13
N ASP A 141 -17.62 -6.41 -8.38
CA ASP A 141 -18.20 -7.58 -9.02
C ASP A 141 -17.31 -8.86 -8.91
N GLU A 142 -16.23 -8.80 -8.13
CA GLU A 142 -15.37 -9.95 -7.82
C GLU A 142 -15.63 -10.46 -6.41
N ASP A 143 -16.66 -11.29 -6.22
CA ASP A 143 -17.04 -11.78 -4.88
C ASP A 143 -16.22 -12.98 -4.40
N ARG A 144 -15.48 -13.64 -5.30
CA ARG A 144 -14.75 -14.87 -5.00
C ARG A 144 -13.30 -14.79 -5.44
N CYS A 145 -12.42 -15.39 -4.65
CA CYS A 145 -11.01 -15.55 -5.00
C CYS A 145 -10.85 -16.46 -6.23
N PRO A 146 -10.21 -16.03 -7.33
CA PRO A 146 -10.01 -16.88 -8.50
C PRO A 146 -9.13 -18.10 -8.23
N ALA A 147 -8.17 -17.98 -7.31
CA ALA A 147 -7.28 -19.06 -6.91
C ALA A 147 -8.00 -20.13 -6.07
N HIS A 148 -8.69 -19.72 -5.01
CA HIS A 148 -9.21 -20.63 -3.99
C HIS A 148 -10.72 -20.85 -4.07
N ARG A 149 -11.43 -20.09 -4.91
CA ARG A 149 -12.89 -20.15 -5.10
C ARG A 149 -13.68 -19.93 -3.81
N GLN A 150 -13.12 -19.24 -2.84
CA GLN A 150 -13.81 -18.85 -1.61
C GLN A 150 -14.34 -17.43 -1.74
N SER A 151 -15.42 -17.12 -1.04
CA SER A 151 -15.89 -15.75 -0.91
C SER A 151 -14.79 -14.87 -0.32
N LEU A 152 -14.70 -13.63 -0.79
CA LEU A 152 -13.82 -12.63 -0.21
C LEU A 152 -14.43 -12.12 1.09
N GLU A 153 -13.60 -11.99 2.12
CA GLU A 153 -13.97 -11.39 3.39
C GLU A 153 -13.78 -9.88 3.31
N THR A 154 -14.71 -9.11 3.85
CA THR A 154 -14.62 -7.63 3.93
C THR A 154 -14.39 -7.15 5.36
N ARG A 155 -14.76 -7.98 6.35
CA ARG A 155 -14.68 -7.68 7.78
C ARG A 155 -13.70 -8.58 8.48
N CYS A 156 -13.02 -8.05 9.49
CA CYS A 156 -12.14 -8.84 10.34
C CYS A 156 -12.95 -9.91 11.06
N LEU A 157 -12.52 -11.17 10.96
CA LEU A 157 -13.18 -12.29 11.64
C LEU A 157 -12.96 -12.32 13.17
N HIS A 158 -12.09 -11.46 13.69
CA HIS A 158 -11.85 -11.35 15.13
C HIS A 158 -12.66 -10.22 15.77
N CYS A 159 -12.61 -9.01 15.22
CA CYS A 159 -13.30 -7.85 15.81
C CYS A 159 -14.52 -7.36 15.02
N GLY A 160 -14.79 -7.87 13.81
CA GLY A 160 -15.92 -7.45 12.97
C GLY A 160 -15.71 -6.14 12.20
N GLU A 161 -14.63 -5.40 12.49
CA GLU A 161 -14.32 -4.12 11.85
C GLU A 161 -13.84 -4.28 10.40
N GLU A 162 -14.14 -3.27 9.59
CA GLU A 162 -13.62 -3.14 8.23
C GLU A 162 -12.28 -2.40 8.24
N THR A 163 -11.34 -2.86 7.41
CA THR A 163 -10.09 -2.14 7.19
C THR A 163 -10.22 -1.27 5.95
N PRO A 164 -10.05 0.06 6.02
CA PRO A 164 -10.11 0.92 4.84
C PRO A 164 -9.05 0.53 3.80
N TYR A 165 -9.42 0.53 2.51
CA TYR A 165 -8.48 0.28 1.41
C TYR A 165 -7.78 1.56 0.96
N VAL A 166 -7.05 2.17 1.89
CA VAL A 166 -6.32 3.42 1.69
C VAL A 166 -4.90 3.24 2.19
N VAL A 167 -3.91 3.60 1.38
CA VAL A 167 -2.50 3.56 1.75
C VAL A 167 -2.21 4.70 2.71
N ASN A 168 -2.35 4.41 4.00
CA ASN A 168 -2.01 5.29 5.12
C ASN A 168 -1.09 4.56 6.12
N THR A 169 -0.62 5.28 7.14
CA THR A 169 0.29 4.72 8.15
C THR A 169 -0.30 3.47 8.80
N SER A 170 -1.56 3.53 9.27
CA SER A 170 -2.22 2.41 9.95
C SER A 170 -2.30 1.15 9.10
N LEU A 171 -2.62 1.28 7.80
CA LEU A 171 -2.66 0.14 6.88
C LEU A 171 -1.26 -0.43 6.66
N VAL A 172 -0.26 0.43 6.41
CA VAL A 172 1.12 0.00 6.14
C VAL A 172 1.75 -0.69 7.37
N GLU A 173 1.45 -0.23 8.57
CA GLU A 173 1.88 -0.83 9.86
C GLU A 173 1.24 -2.18 10.15
N ALA A 174 0.15 -2.53 9.46
CA ALA A 174 -0.62 -3.75 9.69
C ALA A 174 -0.54 -4.74 8.51
N PRO A 175 0.67 -5.22 8.12
CA PRO A 175 0.82 -6.13 6.99
C PRO A 175 0.01 -7.42 7.21
N PHE A 176 -1.00 -7.63 6.36
CA PHE A 176 -1.94 -8.75 6.43
C PHE A 176 -2.66 -8.89 7.78
N ARG A 177 -2.90 -7.76 8.46
CA ARG A 177 -3.58 -7.67 9.75
C ARG A 177 -4.68 -6.62 9.71
N CYS A 178 -5.69 -6.80 10.54
CA CYS A 178 -6.71 -5.79 10.80
C CYS A 178 -6.07 -4.54 11.40
N VAL A 179 -6.42 -3.34 10.89
CA VAL A 179 -5.91 -2.08 11.44
C VAL A 179 -6.46 -1.77 12.84
N SER A 180 -7.61 -2.34 13.21
CA SER A 180 -8.27 -2.06 14.49
C SER A 180 -7.79 -2.98 15.61
N CYS A 181 -7.66 -4.29 15.37
CA CYS A 181 -7.28 -5.26 16.41
C CYS A 181 -5.97 -6.00 16.15
N HIS A 182 -5.29 -5.71 15.03
CA HIS A 182 -4.03 -6.36 14.60
C HIS A 182 -4.08 -7.89 14.44
N SER A 183 -5.28 -8.48 14.50
CA SER A 183 -5.49 -9.89 14.20
C SER A 183 -5.23 -10.17 12.72
N HIS A 184 -4.67 -11.33 12.45
CA HIS A 184 -4.32 -11.76 11.11
C HIS A 184 -5.55 -12.01 10.23
N PHE A 185 -5.46 -11.63 8.96
CA PHE A 185 -6.46 -11.98 7.95
C PHE A 185 -6.36 -13.44 7.48
N SER A 186 -5.29 -14.14 7.83
CA SER A 186 -4.99 -15.50 7.39
C SER A 186 -5.50 -16.59 8.35
N TYR A 187 -5.41 -17.84 7.92
CA TYR A 187 -5.37 -18.99 8.82
C TYR A 187 -3.92 -19.20 9.30
N GLY A 188 -3.70 -19.48 10.59
CA GLY A 188 -2.40 -19.90 11.12
C GLY A 188 -1.29 -18.82 11.16
N ARG A 189 -0.02 -19.25 11.30
CA ARG A 189 1.15 -18.35 11.37
C ARG A 189 1.42 -17.70 10.01
N LEU A 190 1.63 -16.39 10.03
CA LEU A 190 1.91 -15.59 8.84
C LEU A 190 3.39 -15.64 8.47
N SER A 191 3.69 -15.95 7.21
CA SER A 191 5.03 -15.76 6.63
C SER A 191 5.09 -14.36 6.02
N LEU A 192 5.33 -13.34 6.87
CA LEU A 192 5.40 -11.92 6.46
C LEU A 192 6.48 -11.66 5.40
N LEU A 193 7.52 -12.51 5.36
CA LEU A 193 8.62 -12.47 4.42
C LEU A 193 8.65 -13.75 3.58
N SER A 194 7.54 -14.13 2.96
CA SER A 194 7.55 -15.26 2.04
C SER A 194 8.30 -14.90 0.76
N THR A 195 9.62 -15.06 0.81
CA THR A 195 10.56 -14.89 -0.31
C THR A 195 10.50 -16.07 -1.30
N THR A 196 9.73 -17.11 -0.97
CA THR A 196 9.41 -18.27 -1.80
C THR A 196 7.98 -18.15 -2.34
N PRO A 197 7.66 -18.57 -3.58
CA PRO A 197 6.29 -18.45 -4.10
C PRO A 197 5.33 -19.32 -3.29
N ALA A 198 4.69 -18.72 -2.29
CA ALA A 198 3.89 -19.43 -1.31
C ALA A 198 2.61 -20.05 -1.89
N MET A 199 2.07 -19.51 -2.99
CA MET A 199 0.90 -20.10 -3.68
C MET A 199 1.30 -21.14 -4.73
N ARG A 200 0.45 -22.15 -4.95
CA ARG A 200 0.69 -23.21 -5.94
C ARG A 200 0.65 -22.65 -7.36
N ARG A 201 1.32 -23.33 -8.31
CA ARG A 201 1.33 -22.92 -9.74
C ARG A 201 -0.07 -22.76 -10.32
N ARG A 202 -1.01 -23.65 -9.98
CA ARG A 202 -2.41 -23.59 -10.44
C ARG A 202 -3.13 -22.33 -9.93
N ASP A 203 -2.85 -21.92 -8.69
CA ASP A 203 -3.46 -20.77 -8.05
C ASP A 203 -2.97 -19.48 -8.73
N ARG A 204 -1.66 -19.42 -9.03
CA ARG A 204 -1.07 -18.33 -9.84
C ARG A 204 -1.67 -18.25 -11.24
N ALA A 205 -1.86 -19.39 -11.90
CA ALA A 205 -2.44 -19.47 -13.23
C ALA A 205 -3.90 -18.99 -13.24
N ALA A 206 -4.68 -19.35 -12.21
CA ALA A 206 -6.07 -18.91 -12.08
C ALA A 206 -6.19 -17.38 -11.92
N ILE A 207 -5.34 -16.77 -11.08
CA ILE A 207 -5.28 -15.30 -10.95
C ILE A 207 -4.88 -14.65 -12.28
N SER A 208 -3.83 -15.16 -12.93
CA SER A 208 -3.36 -14.64 -14.23
C SER A 208 -4.43 -14.71 -15.31
N HIS A 209 -5.19 -15.81 -15.35
CA HIS A 209 -6.32 -15.98 -16.26
C HIS A 209 -7.40 -14.93 -15.99
N ARG A 210 -7.80 -14.74 -14.73
CA ARG A 210 -8.84 -13.75 -14.38
C ARG A 210 -8.41 -12.32 -14.72
N LEU A 211 -7.15 -11.95 -14.50
CA LEU A 211 -6.61 -10.64 -14.90
C LEU A 211 -6.70 -10.39 -16.40
N ARG A 212 -6.42 -11.40 -17.23
CA ARG A 212 -6.54 -11.29 -18.69
C ARG A 212 -7.98 -11.07 -19.12
N VAL A 213 -8.90 -11.91 -18.63
CA VAL A 213 -10.34 -11.76 -18.90
C VAL A 213 -10.84 -10.36 -18.53
N ARG A 214 -10.42 -9.82 -17.39
CA ARG A 214 -10.79 -8.45 -16.98
C ARG A 214 -10.19 -7.36 -17.85
N SER A 215 -8.97 -7.56 -18.34
CA SER A 215 -8.33 -6.60 -19.23
C SER A 215 -9.07 -6.52 -20.56
N ASP A 216 -9.53 -7.66 -21.08
CA ASP A 216 -10.33 -7.74 -22.30
C ASP A 216 -11.72 -7.11 -22.09
N GLU A 217 -12.41 -7.45 -20.98
CA GLU A 217 -13.71 -6.84 -20.61
C GLU A 217 -13.64 -5.30 -20.48
N ASN A 218 -12.51 -4.75 -20.00
CA ASN A 218 -12.34 -3.30 -19.86
C ASN A 218 -12.12 -2.58 -21.19
N MET A 219 -11.61 -3.27 -22.22
CA MET A 219 -11.44 -2.67 -23.55
C MET A 219 -12.78 -2.51 -24.28
N ASP A 220 -13.79 -3.29 -23.89
CA ASP A 220 -15.15 -3.25 -24.47
C ASP A 220 -16.06 -2.20 -23.82
N VAL A 221 -15.63 -1.51 -22.75
CA VAL A 221 -16.41 -0.43 -22.12
C VAL A 221 -16.14 0.89 -22.87
N PRO A 222 -17.16 1.55 -23.46
CA PRO A 222 -16.99 2.85 -24.09
C PRO A 222 -16.44 3.85 -23.07
N ARG A 223 -15.32 4.50 -23.40
CA ARG A 223 -14.80 5.59 -22.56
C ARG A 223 -15.85 6.70 -22.49
N PRO A 224 -16.14 7.25 -21.30
CA PRO A 224 -17.04 8.40 -21.22
C PRO A 224 -16.47 9.53 -22.08
N GLU A 225 -17.30 10.08 -22.96
CA GLU A 225 -16.94 11.23 -23.78
C GLU A 225 -16.40 12.33 -22.86
N GLN A 226 -15.20 12.84 -23.20
CA GLN A 226 -14.65 14.00 -22.51
C GLN A 226 -15.68 15.12 -22.64
N ARG A 227 -16.26 15.54 -21.50
CA ARG A 227 -17.18 16.67 -21.48
C ARG A 227 -16.52 17.84 -22.23
N PRO A 228 -17.19 18.45 -23.22
CA PRO A 228 -16.65 19.64 -23.86
C PRO A 228 -16.37 20.69 -22.78
N ARG A 229 -15.19 21.30 -22.86
CA ARG A 229 -14.77 22.36 -21.93
C ARG A 229 -15.87 23.41 -21.86
N SER A 230 -16.25 23.79 -20.65
CA SER A 230 -17.27 24.83 -20.49
C SER A 230 -16.67 26.17 -20.93
N PRO A 231 -17.45 27.10 -21.51
CA PRO A 231 -16.98 28.45 -21.85
C PRO A 231 -16.41 29.23 -20.64
N VAL A 232 -16.70 28.77 -19.42
CA VAL A 232 -16.21 29.36 -18.16
C VAL A 232 -14.74 29.04 -17.92
N ASP A 233 -14.26 27.90 -18.43
CA ASP A 233 -12.87 27.44 -18.26
C ASP A 233 -11.91 28.23 -19.18
N ASP A 234 -12.37 28.63 -20.37
CA ASP A 234 -11.58 29.43 -21.32
C ASP A 234 -11.42 30.90 -20.86
N LEU A 235 -12.41 31.43 -20.13
CA LEU A 235 -12.34 32.80 -19.59
C LEU A 235 -11.32 32.96 -18.45
N ARG A 236 -10.98 31.86 -17.75
CA ARG A 236 -9.90 31.83 -16.73
C ARG A 236 -8.51 31.68 -17.35
N ALA A 237 -8.40 31.10 -18.54
CA ALA A 237 -7.13 30.95 -19.24
C ALA A 237 -6.66 32.26 -19.91
N MET A 238 -7.58 33.17 -20.25
CA MET A 238 -7.27 34.48 -20.86
C MET A 238 -6.93 35.60 -19.86
N LYS A 239 -6.99 35.33 -18.55
CA LYS A 239 -6.66 36.30 -17.49
C LYS A 239 -5.34 36.00 -16.76
N ARG A 240 -4.47 35.18 -17.33
CA ARG A 240 -3.09 34.97 -16.87
C ARG A 240 -2.09 35.50 -17.88
#